data_AF-A0A7Z9GZ80-F1
#
_entry.id   AF-A0A7Z9GZ80-F1
#
_cell.length_a   1.000
_cell.length_b   1.000
_cell.length_c   1.000
_cell.angle_alpha   90.00
_cell.angle_beta   90.00
_cell.angle_gamma   90.00
#
_symmetry.space_group_name_H-M   'P 1'
#
loop_
_entity.id
_entity.type
_entity.pdbx_description
1 polymer ?
#
loop_
_entity_poly.entity_id
_entity_poly.type
_entity_poly.pdbx_seq_one_letter_code
_entity_poly.pdbx_strand_id
1 'polypeptide(L)' 'MFVATPLTEKNQFTAGIEGPACDAAGNIYAVNFARQSTIGQVTDRGAA' A
#
# COMPACT_ATOMS: atom_id res chain seq x y z
N MET A 1 3.63 -16.81 17.21
CA MET A 1 2.53 -16.37 16.34
C MET A 1 2.86 -14.96 15.86
N PHE A 2 2.67 -14.66 14.58
CA PHE A 2 2.91 -13.32 14.03
C PHE A 2 1.69 -12.41 14.27
N VAL A 3 1.93 -11.14 14.58
CA VAL A 3 0.88 -10.12 14.70
C VAL A 3 1.18 -9.03 13.67
N ALA A 4 0.24 -8.79 12.76
CA ALA A 4 0.40 -7.78 11.71
C ALA A 4 0.12 -6.36 12.25
N THR A 5 0.84 -5.38 11.73
CA THR A 5 0.60 -3.94 11.97
C THR A 5 0.22 -3.27 10.64
N PRO A 6 -0.83 -2.44 10.59
CA PRO A 6 -1.19 -1.71 9.39
C PRO A 6 -0.13 -0.65 9.03
N LEU A 7 0.20 -0.56 7.74
CA LEU A 7 1.17 0.42 7.19
C LEU A 7 0.50 1.61 6.51
N THR A 8 -0.81 1.62 6.35
CA THR A 8 -1.56 2.69 5.67
C THR A 8 -2.59 3.29 6.61
N GLU A 9 -2.87 4.59 6.46
CA GLU A 9 -3.96 5.23 7.18
C GLU A 9 -5.34 4.71 6.71
N LYS A 10 -6.37 5.01 7.51
CA LYS A 10 -7.75 4.67 7.15
C LYS A 10 -8.18 5.44 5.90
N ASN A 11 -8.98 4.80 5.05
CA ASN A 11 -9.61 5.38 3.86
C ASN A 11 -8.67 5.83 2.73
N GLN A 12 -7.43 5.32 2.66
CA GLN A 12 -6.52 5.62 1.54
C GLN A 12 -6.78 4.80 0.27
N PHE A 13 -7.56 3.72 0.38
CA PHE A 13 -7.87 2.85 -0.74
C PHE A 13 -9.02 3.42 -1.56
N THR A 14 -8.80 3.57 -2.87
CA THR A 14 -9.89 3.93 -3.79
C THR A 14 -10.74 2.69 -4.09
N ALA A 15 -11.94 2.90 -4.64
CA ALA A 15 -12.84 1.80 -5.03
C ALA A 15 -12.24 0.88 -6.12
N GLY A 16 -11.29 1.38 -6.91
CA GLY A 16 -10.62 0.63 -7.96
C GLY A 16 -9.22 0.15 -7.56
N ILE A 17 -8.94 0.01 -6.26
CA ILE A 17 -7.64 -0.48 -5.79
C ILE A 17 -7.37 -1.90 -6.30
N GLU A 18 -6.16 -2.15 -6.78
CA GLU A 18 -5.67 -3.49 -7.10
C GLU A 18 -4.40 -3.82 -6.31
N GLY A 19 -4.23 -5.12 -6.05
CA GLY A 19 -3.51 -5.66 -4.90
C GLY A 19 -2.03 -5.31 -4.76
N PRO A 20 -1.48 -5.50 -3.56
CA PRO A 20 -0.11 -5.13 -3.25
C PRO A 20 0.90 -6.13 -3.82
N ALA A 21 1.83 -5.65 -4.63
CA ALA A 21 3.11 -6.31 -4.85
C ALA A 21 4.13 -5.78 -3.81
N CYS A 22 5.05 -6.63 -3.35
CA CYS A 22 6.17 -6.18 -2.53
C CYS A 22 7.51 -6.42 -3.20
N ASP A 23 8.44 -5.49 -3.00
CA ASP A 23 9.84 -5.67 -3.41
C ASP A 23 10.69 -6.31 -2.30
N ALA A 24 11.97 -6.58 -2.60
CA ALA A 24 12.90 -7.16 -1.64
C ALA A 24 13.25 -6.22 -0.47
N ALA A 25 12.96 -4.92 -0.59
CA ALA A 25 13.13 -3.94 0.47
C ALA A 25 11.89 -3.81 1.38
N GLY A 26 10.81 -4.53 1.08
CA GLY A 26 9.57 -4.49 1.84
C GLY A 26 8.65 -3.32 1.47
N ASN A 27 8.95 -2.59 0.39
CA ASN A 27 8.01 -1.58 -0.13
C ASN A 27 6.80 -2.28 -0.72
N ILE A 28 5.63 -1.68 -0.53
CA ILE A 28 4.34 -2.15 -1.05
C ILE A 28 3.91 -1.24 -2.20
N TYR A 29 3.50 -1.85 -3.30
CA TYR A 29 3.01 -1.14 -4.50
C TYR A 29 1.59 -1.56 -4.81
N ALA A 30 0.70 -0.60 -4.99
CA ALA A 30 -0.70 -0.86 -5.31
C ALA A 30 -1.21 0.10 -6.38
N VAL A 31 -2.01 -0.41 -7.30
CA VAL A 31 -2.64 0.40 -8.35
C VAL A 31 -3.84 1.12 -7.74
N ASN A 32 -4.04 2.37 -8.13
CA ASN A 32 -5.09 3.27 -7.66
C ASN A 32 -5.06 3.49 -6.13
N PHE A 33 -3.87 3.45 -5.53
CA PHE A 33 -3.69 3.80 -4.13
C PHE A 33 -3.60 5.32 -3.96
N ALA A 34 -4.39 5.88 -3.04
CA ALA A 34 -4.60 7.32 -2.78
C ALA A 34 -5.15 8.15 -3.98
N ARG A 35 -4.77 7.84 -5.22
CA ARG A 35 -5.18 8.51 -6.46
C ARG A 35 -5.47 7.49 -7.56
N GLN A 36 -6.50 7.75 -8.36
CA GLN A 36 -6.86 6.89 -9.50
C GLN A 36 -5.90 7.05 -10.69
N SER A 37 -5.78 5.98 -11.48
CA SER A 37 -4.91 5.83 -12.65
C SER A 37 -3.42 6.01 -12.35
N THR A 38 -2.98 5.61 -11.15
CA THR A 38 -1.57 5.65 -10.72
C THR A 38 -1.17 4.40 -9.97
N ILE A 39 0.14 4.17 -9.82
CA ILE A 39 0.68 3.18 -8.88
C ILE A 39 1.23 3.94 -7.67
N GLY A 40 0.70 3.66 -6.48
CA GLY A 40 1.21 4.21 -5.23
C GLY A 40 2.25 3.28 -4.61
N GLN A 41 3.14 3.86 -3.80
CA GLN A 41 4.17 3.14 -3.05
C GLN A 41 3.97 3.43 -1.55
N VAL A 42 4.07 2.41 -0.72
CA VAL A 42 4.11 2.52 0.74
C VAL A 42 5.39 1.86 1.21
N THR A 43 6.22 2.58 1.95
CA THR A 43 7.45 2.01 2.50
C THR A 43 7.17 0.97 3.58
N ASP A 44 8.18 0.17 3.95
CA ASP A 44 8.15 -0.76 5.08
C ASP A 44 7.81 -0.09 6.43
N ARG A 45 7.95 1.25 6.51
CA ARG A 45 7.59 2.09 7.66
C ARG A 45 6.23 2.76 7.55
N GLY A 46 5.48 2.53 6.47
CA GLY A 46 4.14 3.07 6.28
C GLY A 46 4.07 4.52 5.78
N ALA A 47 5.19 5.08 5.28
CA ALA A 47 5.13 6.34 4.55
C ALA A 47 4.59 6.09 3.13
N ALA A 48 3.44 6.70 2.83
CA ALA A 48 2.79 6.79 1.51
C ALA A 48 3.11 8.13 0.84
#